data_AF-A0A3L7Q2D0-F1
#
_entry.id   AF-A0A3L7Q2D0-F1
#
_cell.length_a   1.000
_cell.length_b   1.000
_cell.length_c   1.000
_cell.angle_alpha   90.00
_cell.angle_beta   90.00
_cell.angle_gamma   90.00
#
_symmetry.space_group_name_H-M   'P 1'
#
loop_
_entity.id
_entity.type
_entity.pdbx_description
1 polymer ?
#
loop_
_entity_poly.entity_id
_entity_poly.type
_entity_poly.pdbx_seq_one_letter_code
_entity_poly.pdbx_strand_id
1 'polypeptide(L)'
;LQLSAPEVGDLSGESALTLAHYRLDDPDLGPFGRQCLLARRLVERGVRFVQIYCGAENTTALKIRPNWDSHEDLVRDHGYWGPILDAGASALLADLKDRGLFDSTLVIGSTEFGRQPAAQGKGRDHNPGAFTAWMAGGGVKGGVAHGLSDELGFKAEVDPTTWHDLHATALHLLGIDHERLTIYNNGIPRRLTDVHGRVLDAIVA
;
A
#
# COMPACT_ATOMS: atom_id res chain seq x y z
N LEU A 1 21.99 -15.48 -7.69
CA LEU A 1 21.00 -14.41 -7.95
C LEU A 1 19.77 -14.93 -8.71
N GLN A 2 19.89 -15.66 -9.83
CA GLN A 2 18.73 -16.36 -10.43
C GLN A 2 18.42 -17.72 -9.77
N LEU A 3 19.46 -18.43 -9.31
CA LEU A 3 19.32 -19.76 -8.68
C LEU A 3 18.68 -19.75 -7.28
N SER A 4 18.67 -18.61 -6.58
CA SER A 4 18.12 -18.46 -5.21
C SER A 4 16.68 -17.92 -5.20
N ALA A 5 16.16 -17.47 -6.35
CA ALA A 5 14.78 -16.97 -6.47
C ALA A 5 13.70 -18.03 -6.10
N PRO A 6 13.86 -19.33 -6.44
CA PRO A 6 12.91 -20.36 -6.03
C PRO A 6 12.76 -20.51 -4.51
N GLU A 7 13.81 -20.24 -3.74
CA GLU A 7 13.83 -20.39 -2.27
C GLU A 7 12.90 -19.39 -1.56
N VAL A 8 12.59 -18.27 -2.21
CA VAL A 8 11.61 -17.30 -1.68
C VAL A 8 10.22 -17.91 -1.72
N GLY A 9 9.89 -18.59 -2.83
CA GLY A 9 8.60 -19.24 -3.06
C GLY A 9 8.40 -20.55 -2.30
N ASP A 10 9.48 -21.18 -1.84
CA ASP A 10 9.41 -22.35 -0.97
C ASP A 10 9.04 -21.95 0.46
N LEU A 11 7.80 -22.29 0.84
CA LEU A 11 7.24 -22.03 2.17
C LEU A 11 7.34 -23.23 3.11
N SER A 12 7.95 -24.34 2.69
CA SER A 12 8.05 -25.56 3.51
C SER A 12 8.80 -25.35 4.83
N GLY A 13 9.68 -24.33 4.89
CA GLY A 13 10.39 -23.93 6.10
C GLY A 13 9.66 -22.95 7.01
N GLU A 14 8.45 -22.47 6.66
CA GLU A 14 7.67 -21.59 7.51
C GLU A 14 6.89 -22.39 8.58
N SER A 15 6.76 -21.82 9.78
CA SER A 15 6.02 -22.48 10.85
C SER A 15 4.53 -22.56 10.53
N ALA A 16 3.84 -23.58 11.05
CA ALA A 16 2.38 -23.69 10.92
C ALA A 16 1.65 -22.45 11.46
N LEU A 17 2.17 -21.83 12.53
CA LEU A 17 1.64 -20.58 13.07
C LEU A 17 1.76 -19.44 12.06
N THR A 18 2.90 -19.31 11.39
CA THR A 18 3.10 -18.30 10.35
C THR A 18 2.13 -18.51 9.19
N LEU A 19 2.02 -19.73 8.67
CA LEU A 19 1.11 -20.06 7.56
C LEU A 19 -0.35 -19.75 7.93
N ALA A 20 -0.76 -20.07 9.17
CA ALA A 20 -2.08 -19.77 9.68
C ALA A 20 -2.32 -18.25 9.88
N HIS A 21 -1.30 -17.51 10.32
CA HIS A 21 -1.36 -16.06 10.50
C HIS A 21 -1.69 -15.34 9.17
N TYR A 22 -1.06 -15.77 8.07
CA TYR A 22 -1.36 -15.26 6.72
C TYR A 22 -2.59 -15.91 6.06
N ARG A 23 -3.34 -16.76 6.77
CA ARG A 23 -4.57 -17.41 6.25
C ARG A 23 -4.37 -18.20 4.95
N LEU A 24 -3.22 -18.85 4.77
CA LEU A 24 -2.88 -19.44 3.46
C LEU A 24 -3.80 -20.59 3.00
N ASP A 25 -4.49 -21.25 3.93
CA ASP A 25 -5.44 -22.32 3.62
C ASP A 25 -6.83 -21.79 3.23
N ASP A 26 -7.10 -20.49 3.46
CA ASP A 26 -8.35 -19.87 3.07
C ASP A 26 -8.34 -19.57 1.56
N PRO A 27 -9.35 -20.03 0.79
CA PRO A 27 -9.35 -19.87 -0.66
C PRO A 27 -9.53 -18.42 -1.12
N ASP A 28 -10.12 -17.54 -0.31
CA ASP A 28 -10.33 -16.13 -0.63
C ASP A 28 -9.21 -15.24 -0.04
N LEU A 29 -8.83 -15.46 1.22
CA LEU A 29 -7.84 -14.62 1.93
C LEU A 29 -6.39 -15.03 1.60
N GLY A 30 -6.15 -16.33 1.46
CA GLY A 30 -4.81 -16.93 1.33
C GLY A 30 -3.99 -16.43 0.14
N PRO A 31 -4.56 -16.13 -1.04
CA PRO A 31 -3.80 -15.59 -2.17
C PRO A 31 -3.08 -14.27 -1.86
N PHE A 32 -3.75 -13.30 -1.22
CA PHE A 32 -3.10 -12.05 -0.83
C PHE A 32 -2.19 -12.24 0.39
N GLY A 33 -2.59 -13.09 1.34
CA GLY A 33 -1.72 -13.50 2.44
C GLY A 33 -0.39 -14.11 1.97
N ARG A 34 -0.41 -14.92 0.91
CA ARG A 34 0.79 -15.47 0.29
C ARG A 34 1.67 -14.37 -0.30
N GLN A 35 1.10 -13.41 -1.01
CA GLN A 35 1.87 -12.26 -1.52
C GLN A 35 2.55 -11.50 -0.39
N CYS A 36 1.83 -11.26 0.72
CA CYS A 36 2.36 -10.60 1.90
C CYS A 36 3.52 -11.39 2.55
N LEU A 37 3.35 -12.70 2.75
CA LEU A 37 4.41 -13.57 3.29
C LEU A 37 5.65 -13.59 2.40
N LEU A 38 5.46 -13.67 1.08
CA LEU A 38 6.58 -13.58 0.13
C LEU A 38 7.26 -12.21 0.20
N ALA A 39 6.50 -11.13 0.35
CA ALA A 39 7.05 -9.79 0.52
C ALA A 39 7.92 -9.69 1.78
N ARG A 40 7.45 -10.20 2.92
CA ARG A 40 8.28 -10.29 4.13
C ARG A 40 9.57 -11.07 3.87
N ARG A 41 9.48 -12.24 3.22
CA ARG A 41 10.64 -13.10 2.92
C ARG A 41 11.64 -12.44 1.98
N LEU A 42 11.18 -11.61 1.04
CA LEU A 42 12.02 -10.80 0.16
C LEU A 42 12.74 -9.71 0.96
N VAL A 43 12.03 -9.00 1.85
CA VAL A 43 12.61 -7.99 2.74
C VAL A 43 13.69 -8.62 3.64
N GLU A 44 13.41 -9.77 4.25
CA GLU A 44 14.34 -10.54 5.09
C GLU A 44 15.62 -10.96 4.34
N ARG A 45 15.54 -11.07 3.00
CA ARG A 45 16.68 -11.37 2.11
C ARG A 45 17.36 -10.14 1.52
N GLY A 46 17.00 -8.94 1.98
CA GLY A 46 17.62 -7.69 1.57
C GLY A 46 17.11 -7.12 0.24
N VAL A 47 15.94 -7.56 -0.24
CA VAL A 47 15.30 -6.92 -1.39
C VAL A 47 14.84 -5.52 -0.99
N ARG A 48 15.28 -4.51 -1.75
CA ARG A 48 15.13 -3.08 -1.40
C ARG A 48 13.75 -2.50 -1.72
N PHE A 49 13.01 -3.12 -2.63
CA PHE A 49 11.70 -2.67 -3.06
C PHE A 49 10.85 -3.87 -3.45
N VAL A 50 9.66 -3.96 -2.85
CA VAL A 50 8.69 -5.02 -3.12
C VAL A 50 7.33 -4.38 -3.33
N GLN A 51 6.65 -4.78 -4.39
CA GLN A 51 5.30 -4.33 -4.70
C GLN A 51 4.37 -5.55 -4.82
N ILE A 52 3.24 -5.47 -4.14
CA ILE A 52 2.18 -6.48 -4.15
C ILE A 52 0.83 -5.81 -4.37
N TYR A 53 -0.16 -6.56 -4.84
CA TYR A 53 -1.47 -6.02 -5.19
C TYR A 53 -2.58 -6.85 -4.53
N CYS A 54 -3.48 -6.18 -3.82
CA CYS A 54 -4.74 -6.74 -3.36
C CYS A 54 -5.83 -6.34 -4.36
N GLY A 55 -6.37 -7.29 -5.13
CA GLY A 55 -7.36 -7.01 -6.18
C GLY A 55 -6.73 -6.43 -7.46
N ALA A 56 -6.16 -7.30 -8.29
CA ALA A 56 -5.78 -7.06 -9.69
C ALA A 56 -6.05 -8.32 -10.52
N GLU A 57 -5.98 -8.30 -11.86
CA GLU A 57 -6.27 -9.49 -12.72
C GLU A 57 -5.44 -10.75 -12.37
N ASN A 58 -4.31 -10.59 -11.68
CA ASN A 58 -3.50 -11.68 -11.12
C ASN A 58 -4.08 -12.31 -9.84
N THR A 59 -5.19 -11.78 -9.32
CA THR A 59 -5.97 -12.37 -8.24
C THR A 59 -6.99 -13.31 -8.85
N THR A 60 -6.81 -14.62 -8.61
CA THR A 60 -7.64 -15.70 -9.15
C THR A 60 -9.03 -15.78 -8.50
N ALA A 61 -9.50 -14.71 -7.83
CA ALA A 61 -10.80 -14.68 -7.18
C ALA A 61 -11.89 -14.63 -8.25
N LEU A 62 -12.52 -15.77 -8.52
CA LEU A 62 -13.60 -15.91 -9.51
C LEU A 62 -14.96 -15.42 -9.01
N LYS A 63 -15.09 -15.10 -7.71
CA LYS A 63 -16.39 -14.81 -7.07
C LYS A 63 -16.91 -13.41 -7.38
N ILE A 64 -16.00 -12.43 -7.43
CA ILE A 64 -16.31 -11.05 -7.80
C ILE A 64 -15.16 -10.48 -8.65
N ARG A 65 -15.38 -9.29 -9.22
CA ARG A 65 -14.38 -8.58 -10.01
C ARG A 65 -13.05 -8.46 -9.25
N PRO A 66 -11.90 -8.79 -9.85
CA PRO A 66 -10.58 -8.79 -9.21
C PRO A 66 -9.96 -7.38 -9.12
N ASN A 67 -10.72 -6.38 -8.63
CA ASN A 67 -10.24 -5.02 -8.38
C ASN A 67 -11.18 -4.24 -7.44
N TRP A 68 -10.81 -3.00 -7.13
CA TRP A 68 -11.56 -2.07 -6.27
C TRP A 68 -12.47 -1.09 -7.03
N ASP A 69 -12.67 -1.31 -8.33
CA ASP A 69 -13.45 -0.43 -9.21
C ASP A 69 -14.95 -0.73 -9.12
N SER A 70 -15.53 -0.48 -7.93
CA SER A 70 -16.89 -0.89 -7.56
C SER A 70 -17.97 0.10 -8.02
N HIS A 71 -18.34 0.04 -9.29
CA HIS A 71 -19.43 0.82 -9.88
C HIS A 71 -20.80 0.16 -9.71
N GLU A 72 -20.84 -1.17 -9.55
CA GLU A 72 -22.08 -1.94 -9.54
C GLU A 72 -22.66 -2.16 -8.15
N ASP A 73 -21.83 -2.54 -7.18
CA ASP A 73 -22.27 -2.84 -5.80
C ASP A 73 -21.11 -2.66 -4.80
N LEU A 74 -21.03 -1.48 -4.18
CA LEU A 74 -19.93 -1.13 -3.28
C LEU A 74 -19.93 -1.99 -2.01
N VAL A 75 -21.10 -2.32 -1.46
CA VAL A 75 -21.20 -3.11 -0.23
C VAL A 75 -20.71 -4.53 -0.46
N ARG A 76 -21.13 -5.17 -1.57
CA ARG A 76 -20.64 -6.50 -1.94
C ARG A 76 -19.13 -6.48 -2.18
N ASP A 77 -18.66 -5.56 -3.00
CA ASP A 77 -17.28 -5.58 -3.48
C ASP A 77 -16.29 -5.22 -2.37
N HIS A 78 -16.52 -4.12 -1.65
CA HIS A 78 -15.65 -3.70 -0.54
C HIS A 78 -15.82 -4.62 0.68
N GLY A 79 -17.01 -5.20 0.89
CA GLY A 79 -17.25 -6.21 1.91
C GLY A 79 -16.48 -7.51 1.66
N TYR A 80 -16.17 -7.84 0.41
CA TYR A 80 -15.34 -8.99 0.05
C TYR A 80 -13.84 -8.64 0.09
N TRP A 81 -13.43 -7.53 -0.53
CA TRP A 81 -12.01 -7.16 -0.61
C TRP A 81 -11.43 -6.61 0.69
N GLY A 82 -12.25 -5.99 1.55
CA GLY A 82 -11.83 -5.45 2.84
C GLY A 82 -11.16 -6.50 3.74
N PRO A 83 -11.82 -7.63 4.05
CA PRO A 83 -11.22 -8.71 4.82
C PRO A 83 -9.96 -9.33 4.19
N ILE A 84 -9.88 -9.40 2.86
CA ILE A 84 -8.70 -9.90 2.15
C ILE A 84 -7.51 -8.97 2.41
N LEU A 85 -7.68 -7.67 2.18
CA LEU A 85 -6.66 -6.66 2.43
C LEU A 85 -6.24 -6.67 3.91
N ASP A 86 -7.21 -6.61 4.82
CA ASP A 86 -6.96 -6.54 6.26
C ASP A 86 -6.18 -7.77 6.77
N ALA A 87 -6.60 -8.98 6.40
CA ALA A 87 -5.94 -10.21 6.82
C ALA A 87 -4.47 -10.29 6.37
N GLY A 88 -4.19 -9.96 5.10
CA GLY A 88 -2.83 -10.01 4.57
C GLY A 88 -1.94 -8.88 5.10
N ALA A 89 -2.45 -7.64 5.08
CA ALA A 89 -1.67 -6.47 5.47
C ALA A 89 -1.38 -6.45 6.98
N SER A 90 -2.36 -6.78 7.83
CA SER A 90 -2.14 -6.85 9.28
C SER A 90 -1.12 -7.93 9.64
N ALA A 91 -1.20 -9.11 9.02
CA ALA A 91 -0.24 -10.19 9.22
C ALA A 91 1.19 -9.79 8.81
N LEU A 92 1.33 -9.08 7.67
CA LEU A 92 2.62 -8.55 7.23
C LEU A 92 3.23 -7.58 8.25
N LEU A 93 2.44 -6.60 8.72
CA LEU A 93 2.91 -5.60 9.68
C LEU A 93 3.31 -6.25 11.01
N ALA A 94 2.54 -7.23 11.49
CA ALA A 94 2.85 -7.96 12.71
C ALA A 94 4.11 -8.83 12.56
N ASP A 95 4.24 -9.60 11.47
CA ASP A 95 5.40 -10.46 11.21
C ASP A 95 6.69 -9.64 11.00
N LEU A 96 6.60 -8.46 10.37
CA LEU A 96 7.74 -7.52 10.29
C LEU A 96 8.17 -7.04 11.69
N LYS A 97 7.24 -6.79 12.60
CA LYS A 97 7.56 -6.39 13.99
C LYS A 97 8.20 -7.53 14.77
N ASP A 98 7.61 -8.72 14.70
CA ASP A 98 8.10 -9.91 15.41
C ASP A 98 9.53 -10.29 14.98
N ARG A 99 9.90 -9.96 13.73
CA ARG A 99 11.24 -10.20 13.19
C ARG A 99 12.22 -9.03 13.37
N GLY A 100 11.79 -7.93 13.99
CA GLY A 100 12.61 -6.73 14.12
C GLY A 100 12.92 -6.03 12.80
N LEU A 101 12.12 -6.27 11.76
CA LEU A 101 12.27 -5.67 10.43
C LEU A 101 11.41 -4.41 10.24
N PHE A 102 10.42 -4.19 11.11
CA PHE A 102 9.47 -3.09 10.98
C PHE A 102 10.14 -1.71 11.01
N ASP A 103 11.10 -1.50 11.90
CA ASP A 103 11.78 -0.20 12.03
C ASP A 103 12.71 0.11 10.83
N SER A 104 13.16 -0.92 10.12
CA SER A 104 14.01 -0.78 8.92
C SER A 104 13.24 -0.88 7.60
N THR A 105 11.91 -1.06 7.64
CA THR A 105 11.08 -1.28 6.45
C THR A 105 9.96 -0.25 6.39
N LEU A 106 9.99 0.62 5.38
CA LEU A 106 8.87 1.50 5.07
C LEU A 106 7.79 0.71 4.30
N VAL A 107 6.60 0.59 4.90
CA VAL A 107 5.42 -0.01 4.27
C VAL A 107 4.46 1.11 3.88
N ILE A 108 4.05 1.13 2.61
CA ILE A 108 3.08 2.11 2.08
C ILE A 108 1.88 1.35 1.52
N GLY A 109 0.69 1.64 2.03
CA GLY A 109 -0.57 1.19 1.46
C GLY A 109 -1.30 2.34 0.79
N SER A 110 -1.70 2.14 -0.47
CA SER A 110 -2.36 3.18 -1.24
C SER A 110 -3.24 2.60 -2.35
N THR A 111 -4.10 3.45 -2.90
CA THR A 111 -4.98 3.16 -4.04
C THR A 111 -4.70 4.16 -5.16
N GLU A 112 -5.20 3.94 -6.38
CA GLU A 112 -4.99 4.89 -7.49
C GLU A 112 -5.87 6.15 -7.37
N PHE A 113 -7.07 6.00 -6.79
CA PHE A 113 -8.08 7.05 -6.58
C PHE A 113 -9.08 6.62 -5.49
N GLY A 114 -9.96 7.54 -5.10
CA GLY A 114 -11.03 7.31 -4.11
C GLY A 114 -12.37 6.99 -4.77
N ARG A 115 -13.41 6.77 -3.97
CA ARG A 115 -14.82 6.66 -4.42
C ARG A 115 -15.56 7.94 -4.13
N GLN A 116 -16.40 8.41 -5.06
CA GLN A 116 -17.25 9.59 -4.86
C GLN A 116 -18.13 9.38 -3.63
N PRO A 117 -18.61 10.44 -2.96
CA PRO A 117 -19.62 10.28 -1.92
C PRO A 117 -21.02 10.07 -2.50
N ALA A 118 -21.23 10.47 -3.76
CA ALA A 118 -22.47 10.25 -4.48
C ALA A 118 -22.59 8.79 -4.98
N ALA A 119 -23.80 8.26 -4.93
CA ALA A 119 -24.10 6.92 -5.42
C ALA A 119 -24.30 6.90 -6.95
N GLN A 120 -23.81 5.84 -7.58
CA GLN A 120 -24.13 5.43 -8.94
C GLN A 120 -24.85 4.08 -8.87
N GLY A 121 -26.16 4.12 -8.62
CA GLY A 121 -26.91 2.90 -8.25
C GLY A 121 -26.46 2.38 -6.89
N LYS A 122 -25.96 1.14 -6.82
CA LYS A 122 -25.39 0.56 -5.58
C LYS A 122 -23.87 0.71 -5.49
N GLY A 123 -23.21 1.18 -6.54
CA GLY A 123 -21.78 1.54 -6.52
C GLY A 123 -21.55 3.04 -6.49
N ARG A 124 -20.32 3.47 -6.80
CA ARG A 124 -19.91 4.89 -6.84
C ARG A 124 -18.87 5.13 -7.94
N ASP A 125 -18.80 6.34 -8.47
CA ASP A 125 -17.87 6.75 -9.54
C ASP A 125 -16.50 7.24 -9.00
N HIS A 126 -15.48 7.39 -9.88
CA HIS A 126 -14.10 7.90 -9.67
C HIS A 126 -14.04 9.21 -8.87
N ASN A 127 -13.33 9.20 -7.73
CA ASN A 127 -13.05 10.41 -6.96
C ASN A 127 -11.55 10.77 -7.03
N PRO A 128 -11.18 11.72 -7.90
CA PRO A 128 -9.83 12.26 -7.95
C PRO A 128 -9.57 13.32 -6.86
N GLY A 129 -10.61 13.79 -6.17
CA GLY A 129 -10.51 14.86 -5.18
C GLY A 129 -10.02 14.41 -3.81
N ALA A 130 -10.29 13.16 -3.41
CA ALA A 130 -9.88 12.62 -2.12
C ALA A 130 -9.77 11.09 -2.13
N PHE A 131 -8.72 10.58 -1.51
CA PHE A 131 -8.54 9.17 -1.14
C PHE A 131 -7.53 9.07 0.01
N THR A 132 -7.44 7.90 0.62
CA THR A 132 -6.57 7.66 1.78
C THR A 132 -5.39 6.80 1.37
N ALA A 133 -4.19 7.23 1.78
CA ALA A 133 -2.98 6.41 1.82
C ALA A 133 -2.54 6.26 3.29
N TRP A 134 -1.81 5.20 3.60
CA TRP A 134 -1.21 5.00 4.91
C TRP A 134 0.25 4.56 4.79
N MET A 135 1.04 4.89 5.80
CA MET A 135 2.43 4.46 5.92
C MET A 135 2.70 3.87 7.30
N ALA A 136 3.62 2.93 7.39
CA ALA A 136 4.04 2.29 8.64
C ALA A 136 5.49 1.83 8.57
N GLY A 137 6.16 1.76 9.73
CA GLY A 137 7.56 1.33 9.83
C GLY A 137 8.52 2.37 9.24
N GLY A 138 9.81 2.04 9.19
CA GLY A 138 10.81 2.83 8.46
C GLY A 138 10.90 4.32 8.84
N GLY A 139 10.68 4.67 10.12
CA GLY A 139 10.71 6.05 10.60
C GLY A 139 9.39 6.83 10.51
N VAL A 140 8.28 6.18 10.16
CA VAL A 140 6.95 6.79 10.22
C VAL A 140 6.47 6.91 11.67
N LYS A 141 5.94 8.08 12.03
CA LYS A 141 5.32 8.33 13.34
C LYS A 141 4.00 7.56 13.45
N GLY A 142 3.90 6.66 14.43
CA GLY A 142 2.69 5.87 14.66
C GLY A 142 1.54 6.67 15.27
N GLY A 143 0.30 6.27 14.97
CA GLY A 143 -0.91 6.80 15.62
C GLY A 143 -1.29 8.23 15.23
N VAL A 144 -0.80 8.71 14.08
CA VAL A 144 -1.12 10.04 13.55
C VAL A 144 -1.96 9.93 12.28
N ALA A 145 -2.81 10.93 12.07
CA ALA A 145 -3.51 11.17 10.82
C ALA A 145 -3.13 12.59 10.34
N HIS A 146 -3.01 12.78 9.04
CA HIS A 146 -2.69 14.07 8.44
C HIS A 146 -3.60 14.32 7.24
N GLY A 147 -4.20 15.51 7.21
CA GLY A 147 -5.20 15.90 6.24
C GLY A 147 -6.61 15.41 6.57
N LEU A 148 -7.63 16.11 6.07
CA LEU A 148 -9.03 15.71 6.12
C LEU A 148 -9.74 16.07 4.82
N SER A 149 -10.68 15.24 4.40
CA SER A 149 -11.62 15.63 3.35
C SER A 149 -12.63 16.66 3.86
N ASP A 150 -13.34 17.30 2.93
CA ASP A 150 -14.58 18.01 3.27
C ASP A 150 -15.61 17.08 3.92
N GLU A 151 -16.68 17.67 4.46
CA GLU A 151 -17.73 16.95 5.19
C GLU A 151 -18.39 15.83 4.35
N LEU A 152 -18.39 15.98 3.02
CA LEU A 152 -18.97 15.00 2.11
C LEU A 152 -17.97 13.89 1.75
N GLY A 153 -16.66 14.10 1.90
CA GLY A 153 -15.64 13.20 1.36
C GLY A 153 -15.38 13.40 -0.14
N PHE A 154 -15.75 14.57 -0.69
CA PHE A 154 -15.60 14.87 -2.12
C PHE A 154 -14.18 15.31 -2.47
N LYS A 155 -13.55 16.15 -1.65
CA LYS A 155 -12.17 16.61 -1.86
C LYS A 155 -11.38 16.73 -0.55
N ALA A 156 -10.05 16.68 -0.63
CA ALA A 156 -9.18 17.10 0.47
C ALA A 156 -9.39 18.59 0.78
N GLU A 157 -9.52 18.94 2.06
CA GLU A 157 -9.85 20.31 2.50
C GLU A 157 -8.88 20.83 3.57
N VAL A 158 -8.68 20.07 4.65
CA VAL A 158 -7.73 20.42 5.72
C VAL A 158 -6.39 19.78 5.40
N ASP A 159 -5.30 20.56 5.46
CA ASP A 159 -3.93 20.13 5.15
C ASP A 159 -3.84 19.20 3.93
N PRO A 160 -4.33 19.65 2.75
CA PRO A 160 -4.37 18.80 1.56
C PRO A 160 -2.97 18.34 1.18
N THR A 161 -2.85 17.05 0.87
CA THR A 161 -1.62 16.41 0.42
C THR A 161 -1.80 15.87 -0.98
N THR A 162 -0.68 15.79 -1.70
CA THR A 162 -0.61 15.26 -3.06
C THR A 162 0.23 14.00 -3.09
N TRP A 163 0.14 13.26 -4.20
CA TRP A 163 1.04 12.15 -4.48
C TRP A 163 2.52 12.56 -4.44
N HIS A 164 2.83 13.80 -4.81
CA HIS A 164 4.20 14.30 -4.74
C HIS A 164 4.68 14.41 -3.29
N ASP A 165 3.82 14.80 -2.36
CA ASP A 165 4.17 14.91 -0.93
C ASP A 165 4.38 13.52 -0.29
N LEU A 166 3.53 12.55 -0.65
CA LEU A 166 3.69 11.16 -0.22
C LEU A 166 5.05 10.60 -0.67
N HIS A 167 5.39 10.77 -1.95
CA HIS A 167 6.67 10.29 -2.50
C HIS A 167 7.87 11.07 -1.96
N ALA A 168 7.76 12.39 -1.78
CA ALA A 168 8.81 13.19 -1.15
C ALA A 168 9.11 12.69 0.27
N THR A 169 8.06 12.41 1.04
CA THR A 169 8.18 11.87 2.40
C THR A 169 8.77 10.47 2.41
N ALA A 170 8.33 9.59 1.50
CA ALA A 170 8.90 8.24 1.37
C ALA A 170 10.40 8.28 1.01
N LEU A 171 10.80 9.13 0.06
CA LEU A 171 12.20 9.33 -0.30
C LEU A 171 13.03 9.86 0.89
N HIS A 172 12.49 10.83 1.63
CA HIS A 172 13.13 11.36 2.83
C HIS A 172 13.39 10.25 3.87
N LEU A 173 12.39 9.41 4.15
CA LEU A 173 12.52 8.27 5.08
C LEU A 173 13.55 7.22 4.59
N LEU A 174 13.75 7.12 3.28
CA LEU A 174 14.79 6.29 2.67
C LEU A 174 16.18 6.97 2.65
N GLY A 175 16.32 8.16 3.24
CA GLY A 175 17.56 8.94 3.26
C GLY A 175 17.90 9.63 1.93
N ILE A 176 16.91 9.79 1.05
CA ILE A 176 17.05 10.40 -0.26
C ILE A 176 16.41 11.79 -0.24
N ASP A 177 17.23 12.80 -0.51
CA ASP A 177 16.74 14.15 -0.79
C ASP A 177 16.14 14.20 -2.21
N HIS A 178 14.81 14.35 -2.28
CA HIS A 178 14.05 14.31 -3.53
C HIS A 178 14.36 15.48 -4.49
N GLU A 179 15.05 16.53 -4.03
CA GLU A 179 15.36 17.73 -4.83
C GLU A 179 16.74 17.67 -5.52
N ARG A 180 17.66 16.82 -5.05
CA ARG A 180 19.05 16.81 -5.52
C ARG A 180 19.25 16.24 -6.92
N LEU A 181 18.48 15.23 -7.32
CA LEU A 181 18.55 14.66 -8.68
C LEU A 181 17.54 15.38 -9.59
N THR A 182 17.96 16.55 -10.07
CA THR A 182 17.16 17.38 -10.97
C THR A 182 17.78 17.39 -12.37
N ILE A 183 17.00 17.01 -13.38
CA ILE A 183 17.39 16.98 -14.79
C ILE A 183 16.49 17.94 -15.56
N TYR A 184 17.09 18.89 -16.27
CA TYR A 184 16.33 19.75 -17.17
C TYR A 184 15.88 18.97 -18.40
N ASN A 185 14.57 18.82 -18.57
CA ASN A 185 13.98 18.04 -19.67
C ASN A 185 12.64 18.67 -20.08
N ASN A 186 12.44 18.91 -21.38
CA ASN A 186 11.23 19.53 -21.95
C ASN A 186 10.83 20.85 -21.28
N GLY A 187 11.80 21.71 -20.97
CA GLY A 187 11.55 23.05 -20.42
C GLY A 187 11.31 23.08 -18.90
N ILE A 188 11.42 21.93 -18.23
CA ILE A 188 11.09 21.79 -16.80
C ILE A 188 12.28 21.13 -16.09
N PRO A 189 12.70 21.62 -14.90
CA PRO A 189 13.69 20.96 -14.06
C PRO A 189 13.06 19.76 -13.35
N ARG A 190 12.94 18.62 -14.04
CA ARG A 190 12.28 17.42 -13.51
C ARG A 190 13.13 16.75 -12.42
N ARG A 191 12.50 16.39 -11.31
CA ARG A 191 13.06 15.56 -10.23
C ARG A 191 12.19 14.31 -9.98
N LEU A 192 12.54 13.48 -8.99
CA LEU A 192 11.80 12.24 -8.65
C LEU A 192 10.32 12.48 -8.29
N THR A 193 10.00 13.70 -7.90
CA THR A 193 8.67 14.20 -7.55
C THR A 193 8.21 15.29 -8.54
N ASP A 194 8.74 15.24 -9.76
CA ASP A 194 8.56 16.22 -10.83
C ASP A 194 9.06 17.63 -10.49
N VAL A 195 8.18 18.59 -10.21
CA VAL A 195 8.51 19.94 -9.71
C VAL A 195 7.74 20.29 -8.45
N HIS A 196 7.18 19.28 -7.79
CA HIS A 196 6.27 19.41 -6.66
C HIS A 196 6.79 18.61 -5.46
N GLY A 197 5.97 18.51 -4.43
CA GLY A 197 6.23 17.70 -3.24
C GLY A 197 6.93 18.49 -2.14
N ARG A 198 6.47 18.29 -0.91
CA ARG A 198 7.16 18.64 0.34
C ARG A 198 7.15 17.42 1.25
N VAL A 199 8.16 17.34 2.12
CA VAL A 199 8.17 16.34 3.20
C VAL A 199 7.04 16.67 4.19
N LEU A 200 6.29 15.64 4.59
CA LEU A 200 5.23 15.75 5.58
C LEU A 200 5.81 15.53 6.98
N ASP A 201 6.44 16.56 7.55
CA ASP A 201 7.10 16.47 8.86
C ASP A 201 6.16 15.99 9.99
N ALA A 202 4.86 16.24 9.85
CA ALA A 202 3.84 15.83 10.83
C ALA A 202 3.75 14.30 11.03
N ILE A 203 4.20 13.51 10.05
CA ILE A 203 4.11 12.04 10.06
C ILE A 203 5.47 11.33 10.10
N VAL A 204 6.58 12.07 10.20
CA VAL A 204 7.93 11.55 10.42
C VAL A 204 8.21 11.49 11.93
N ALA A 205 8.89 10.43 12.38
CA ALA A 205 9.20 10.17 13.80
C ALA A 205 10.40 10.97 14.33
#